data_AF-A0A9D4RRQ0-F1
#
_entry.id   AF-A0A9D4RRQ0-F1
#
_cell.length_a   1.000
_cell.length_b   1.000
_cell.length_c   1.000
_cell.angle_alpha   90.00
_cell.angle_beta   90.00
_cell.angle_gamma   90.00
#
_symmetry.space_group_name_H-M   'P 1'
#
loop_
_entity.id
_entity.type
_entity.pdbx_description
1 polymer ?
#
loop_
_entity_poly.entity_id
_entity_poly.type
_entity_poly.pdbx_seq_one_letter_code
_entity_poly.pdbx_strand_id
1 'polypeptide(L)' 'MIQDFLCSTCEDKKLENSADYYCEACIKFYCGKCINMHRQLFTKHVPFERGDMKKLPVAKEVEDFLLK' A
#
# COMPACT_ATOMS: atom_id res chain seq x y z
N MET A 1 -17.90 -6.64 0.58
CA MET A 1 -17.33 -5.28 0.61
C MET A 1 -15.91 -5.39 0.10
N ILE A 2 -15.61 -4.76 -1.03
CA ILE A 2 -14.22 -4.63 -1.49
C ILE A 2 -13.64 -3.53 -0.62
N GLN A 3 -12.67 -3.85 0.23
CA GLN A 3 -12.00 -2.84 1.03
C GLN A 3 -11.08 -2.06 0.08
N ASP A 4 -11.49 -0.87 -0.31
CA ASP A 4 -10.72 0.01 -1.17
C ASP A 4 -9.50 0.52 -0.40
N PHE A 5 -8.36 -0.18 -0.50
CA PHE A 5 -7.10 0.34 0.04
C PHE A 5 -6.74 1.61 -0.71
N LEU A 6 -6.62 2.73 0.01
CA LEU A 6 -6.21 4.01 -0.55
C LEU A 6 -4.70 4.18 -0.46
N CYS A 7 -4.13 4.90 -1.42
CA CYS A 7 -2.73 5.26 -1.36
C CYS A 7 -2.50 6.25 -0.22
N SER A 8 -1.68 5.88 0.77
CA SER A 8 -1.38 6.70 1.95
C SER A 8 -0.78 8.06 1.57
N THR A 9 -0.12 8.18 0.41
CA THR A 9 0.43 9.46 -0.08
C THR A 9 -0.60 10.30 -0.83
N CYS A 10 -1.65 9.69 -1.38
CA CYS A 10 -2.73 10.38 -2.10
C CYS A 10 -3.88 10.77 -1.18
N GLU A 11 -4.10 10.01 -0.10
CA GLU A 11 -5.09 10.31 0.94
C GLU A 11 -4.83 11.70 1.55
N ASP A 12 -3.57 12.01 1.89
CA ASP A 12 -3.12 13.34 2.33
C ASP A 12 -3.48 14.47 1.35
N LYS A 13 -3.61 14.15 0.06
CA LYS A 13 -3.92 15.11 -1.00
C LYS A 13 -5.41 15.10 -1.41
N LYS A 14 -6.27 14.36 -0.71
CA LYS A 14 -7.67 14.10 -1.10
C LYS A 14 -7.82 13.56 -2.52
N LEU A 15 -6.81 12.84 -3.00
CA LEU A 15 -6.86 12.16 -4.28
C LEU A 15 -7.24 10.70 -4.00
N GLU A 16 -8.48 10.33 -4.31
CA GLU A 16 -8.96 8.95 -4.20
C GLU A 16 -8.29 8.10 -5.31
N ASN A 17 -7.13 7.55 -4.98
CA ASN A 17 -6.44 6.57 -5.82
C ASN A 17 -6.35 5.24 -5.08
N SER A 18 -6.81 4.18 -5.73
CA SER A 18 -6.63 2.81 -5.27
C SER A 18 -5.14 2.49 -5.14
N ALA A 19 -4.75 1.93 -3.99
CA ALA A 19 -3.41 1.45 -3.75
C ALA A 19 -3.26 0.01 -4.27
N ASP A 20 -2.47 -0.15 -5.32
CA ASP A 20 -2.15 -1.46 -5.88
C ASP A 20 -0.88 -2.06 -5.25
N TYR A 21 -0.15 -1.30 -4.43
CA TYR A 21 1.14 -1.72 -3.89
C TYR A 21 1.22 -1.51 -2.37
N TYR A 22 1.92 -2.40 -1.69
CA TYR A 22 2.19 -2.33 -0.25
C TYR A 22 3.70 -2.47 -0.01
N CYS A 23 4.27 -1.58 0.79
CA CYS A 23 5.66 -1.70 1.23
C CYS A 23 5.69 -2.15 2.69
N GLU A 24 6.29 -3.31 2.97
CA GLU A 24 6.46 -3.80 4.35
C GLU A 24 7.38 -2.90 5.18
N ALA A 25 8.47 -2.42 4.58
CA ALA A 25 9.47 -1.62 5.28
C ALA A 25 8.93 -0.23 5.71
N CYS A 26 7.94 0.28 4.97
CA CYS A 26 7.26 1.53 5.32
C CYS A 26 5.90 1.31 5.98
N ILE A 27 5.38 0.08 5.98
CA ILE A 27 4.03 -0.29 6.40
C ILE A 27 2.99 0.66 5.76
N LYS A 28 3.13 0.90 4.45
CA LYS A 28 2.34 1.90 3.71
C LYS A 28 1.83 1.37 2.38
N PHE A 29 0.67 1.88 2.00
CA PHE A 29 -0.01 1.59 0.74
C PHE A 29 0.28 2.68 -0.30
N TYR A 30 0.56 2.26 -1.52
CA TYR A 30 0.92 3.13 -2.62
C TYR A 30 0.13 2.77 -3.88
N CYS A 31 -0.32 3.79 -4.62
CA CYS A 31 -0.81 3.63 -5.99
C CYS A 31 0.38 3.48 -6.96
N GLY A 32 0.10 3.06 -8.20
CA GLY A 32 1.13 2.91 -9.24
C GLY A 32 2.01 4.14 -9.48
N LYS A 33 1.49 5.36 -9.25
CA LYS A 33 2.27 6.59 -9.38
C LYS A 33 3.23 6.80 -8.20
N CYS A 34 2.71 6.67 -6.98
CA CYS A 34 3.52 6.85 -5.77
C CYS A 34 4.57 5.75 -5.59
N ILE A 35 4.29 4.52 -6.04
CA ILE A 35 5.26 3.44 -5.91
C ILE A 35 6.47 3.62 -6.83
N ASN A 36 6.28 4.19 -8.02
CA ASN A 36 7.40 4.51 -8.90
C ASN A 36 8.37 5.51 -8.25
N MET A 37 7.82 6.53 -7.59
CA MET A 37 8.63 7.48 -6.81
C MET A 37 9.25 6.80 -5.59
N HIS A 38 8.50 5.95 -4.89
CA HIS A 38 8.99 5.18 -3.74
C HIS A 38 10.20 4.32 -4.12
N ARG A 39 10.15 3.59 -5.24
CA ARG A 39 11.26 2.74 -5.71
C ARG A 39 12.52 3.54 -6.04
N GLN A 40 12.38 4.77 -6.53
CA GLN A 40 13.53 5.64 -6.80
C GLN A 40 14.18 6.16 -5.52
N LEU A 41 13.39 6.47 -4.51
CA LEU A 41 13.88 6.96 -3.21
C LEU A 41 14.39 5.83 -2.31
N PHE A 42 13.73 4.67 -2.36
CA PHE A 42 13.95 3.53 -1.49
C PHE A 42 14.24 2.27 -2.32
N THR A 43 15.46 2.20 -2.86
CA THR A 43 15.93 1.06 -3.68
C THR A 43 16.02 -0.25 -2.91
N LYS A 44 16.08 -0.21 -1.57
CA LYS A 44 16.09 -1.40 -0.71
C LYS A 44 14.70 -1.88 -0.31
N HIS A 45 13.66 -1.10 -0.57
CA HIS A 45 12.29 -1.47 -0.23
C HIS A 45 11.70 -2.26 -1.39
N VAL A 46 11.21 -3.46 -1.10
CA VAL A 46 10.55 -4.31 -2.10
C VAL A 46 9.04 -4.24 -1.86
N PRO A 47 8.31 -3.40 -2.60
CA PRO A 47 6.86 -3.32 -2.48
C PRO A 47 6.19 -4.49 -3.19
N PHE A 48 5.16 -5.04 -2.55
CA PHE A 48 4.32 -6.12 -3.05
C PHE A 48 3.10 -5.58 -3.78
N GLU A 49 2.70 -6.25 -4.84
CA GLU A 49 1.50 -5.90 -5.62
C GLU A 49 0.26 -6.53 -5.00
N ARG A 50 -0.91 -5.89 -5.16
CA ARG A 50 -2.21 -6.35 -4.62
C ARG A 50 -2.57 -7.76 -5.10
N GLY A 51 -2.15 -8.12 -6.32
CA GLY A 51 -2.29 -9.47 -6.85
C GLY A 51 -1.52 -10.53 -6.05
N ASP A 52 -0.38 -10.15 -5.48
CA ASP A 52 0.51 -11.01 -4.70
C ASP A 52 0.27 -10.91 -3.18
N MET A 53 -0.48 -9.91 -2.71
CA MET A 53 -0.87 -9.75 -1.30
C MET A 53 -1.68 -10.94 -0.76
N LYS A 54 -2.34 -11.73 -1.63
CA LYS A 54 -3.02 -12.98 -1.23
C LYS A 54 -2.07 -14.05 -0.67
N LYS A 55 -0.75 -13.88 -0.84
CA LYS A 55 0.28 -14.81 -0.35
C LYS A 55 0.99 -14.33 0.91
N LEU A 56 0.74 -13.10 1.37
CA LEU A 56 1.45 -12.53 2.52
C LEU A 56 0.66 -12.71 3.81
N PRO A 57 1.30 -13.17 4.91
CA PRO A 57 0.67 -13.26 6.23
C PRO A 57 0.28 -11.89 6.81
N VAL A 58 0.78 -10.79 6.23
CA VAL A 58 0.58 -9.39 6.64
C VAL A 58 -0.83 -8.86 6.32
N ALA A 59 -1.61 -9.53 5.47
CA ALA A 59 -2.97 -9.09 5.13
C ALA A 59 -3.90 -8.97 6.36
N LYS A 60 -3.65 -9.74 7.42
CA LYS A 60 -4.47 -9.72 8.65
C LYS A 60 -4.18 -8.52 9.57
N GLU A 61 -2.97 -7.98 9.58
CA GLU A 61 -2.62 -6.86 10.48
C GLU A 61 -3.14 -5.52 9.96
N VAL A 62 -3.32 -5.40 8.65
CA VAL A 62 -3.93 -4.21 8.04
C VAL A 62 -5.43 -4.14 8.35
N GLU A 63 -6.11 -5.30 8.43
CA GLU A 63 -7.51 -5.35 8.84
C GLU A 63 -7.70 -4.94 10.32
N ASP A 64 -6.75 -5.27 11.21
CA ASP A 64 -6.81 -4.91 12.64
C ASP A 64 -6.49 -3.42 12.90
N PHE A 65 -5.57 -2.83 12.13
CA PHE A 65 -5.19 -1.41 12.28
C PHE A 65 -6.28 -0.43 11.80
N LEU A 66 -7.26 -0.88 11.01
CA LEU A 66 -8.35 -0.07 10.44
C LEU A 66 -9.69 -0.22 11.19
N LEU A 67 -9.78 -1.09 12.20
CA LEU A 67 -11.01 -1.33 12.97
C LEU A 67 -11.03 -0.63 14.36
N LYS A 68 -10.11 0.29 14.62
CA LYS A 68 -10.03 1.06 15.88
C LYS A 68 -10.20 2.55 15.68
#